data_AF-A0A4V2B8B9-F1
#
_entry.id   AF-A0A4V2B8B9-F1
#
_cell.length_a   1.000
_cell.length_b   1.000
_cell.length_c   1.000
_cell.angle_alpha   90.00
_cell.angle_beta   90.00
_cell.angle_gamma   90.00
#
_symmetry.space_group_name_H-M   'P 1'
#
loop_
_entity.id
_entity.type
_entity.pdbx_description
1 polymer ?
#
loop_
_entity_poly.entity_id
_entity_poly.type
_entity_poly.pdbx_seq_one_letter_code
_entity_poly.pdbx_strand_id
1 'polypeptide(L)'
;MYIIPAIDILNKKVVRLREGDYEQVTEYDVSLEEMIEKYQSNGTNFIHIIDLNGAKNDFSNQQYLFDVIRKTDMQVQYGGGIRSIDKVKELIDAGVHRVIVGTQALTNPMFLPDLAKSICGRDKCSDQVVIAIDVLDEVIKYSGWMES
;
A
#
# COMPACT_ATOMS: atom_id res chain seq x y z
N MET A 1 11.30 11.36 -15.49
CA MET A 1 10.21 11.34 -14.49
C MET A 1 9.66 9.92 -14.43
N TYR A 2 9.48 9.36 -13.23
CA TYR A 2 8.88 8.04 -13.04
C TYR A 2 7.41 8.22 -12.65
N ILE A 3 6.48 7.59 -13.37
CA ILE A 3 5.04 7.71 -13.12
C ILE A 3 4.57 6.40 -12.51
N ILE A 4 3.97 6.47 -11.32
CA ILE A 4 3.39 5.30 -10.64
C ILE A 4 1.88 5.54 -10.53
N PRO A 5 1.05 4.87 -11.35
CA PRO A 5 -0.40 4.93 -11.20
C PRO A 5 -0.84 4.37 -9.85
N ALA A 6 -1.79 5.05 -9.21
CA ALA A 6 -2.37 4.65 -7.93
C ALA A 6 -3.77 4.10 -8.09
N ILE A 7 -4.09 3.04 -7.34
CA ILE A 7 -5.40 2.41 -7.26
C ILE A 7 -5.74 2.23 -5.78
N ASP A 8 -6.82 2.87 -5.34
CA ASP A 8 -7.36 2.62 -4.00
C ASP A 8 -8.44 1.55 -4.08
N ILE A 9 -8.41 0.60 -3.16
CA ILE A 9 -9.36 -0.50 -3.08
C ILE A 9 -10.11 -0.45 -1.76
N LEU A 10 -11.44 -0.38 -1.85
CA LEU A 10 -12.36 -0.46 -0.72
C LEU A 10 -13.43 -1.48 -1.03
N ASN A 11 -13.66 -2.45 -0.14
CA ASN A 11 -14.62 -3.54 -0.30
C ASN A 11 -14.50 -4.25 -1.68
N LYS A 12 -13.26 -4.53 -2.11
CA LYS A 12 -12.91 -5.15 -3.41
C LYS A 12 -13.31 -4.34 -4.65
N LYS A 13 -13.61 -3.06 -4.50
CA LYS A 13 -13.92 -2.13 -5.60
C LYS A 13 -12.82 -1.10 -5.76
N VAL A 14 -12.59 -0.67 -7.00
CA VAL A 14 -11.74 0.48 -7.31
C VAL A 14 -12.47 1.76 -6.91
N VAL A 15 -11.84 2.56 -6.06
CA VAL A 15 -12.45 3.78 -5.52
C VAL A 15 -11.50 4.97 -5.52
N ARG A 16 -12.04 6.14 -5.21
CA ARG A 16 -11.29 7.32 -4.81
C ARG A 16 -11.99 7.99 -3.65
N LEU A 17 -11.25 8.29 -2.60
CA LEU A 17 -11.73 9.14 -1.50
C LEU A 17 -11.43 10.60 -1.80
N ARG A 18 -12.37 11.49 -1.49
CA ARG A 18 -12.06 12.93 -1.49
C ARG A 18 -11.33 13.27 -0.20
N GLU A 19 -10.07 13.71 -0.29
CA GLU A 19 -9.26 14.11 0.88
C GLU A 19 -9.16 13.03 1.97
N GLY A 20 -9.22 11.76 1.58
CA GLY A 20 -9.18 10.62 2.52
C GLY A 20 -10.49 10.35 3.27
N ASP A 21 -11.58 11.08 2.95
CA ASP A 21 -12.88 10.91 3.59
C ASP A 21 -13.64 9.69 3.04
N TYR A 22 -13.90 8.72 3.91
CA TYR A 22 -14.62 7.49 3.61
C TYR A 22 -16.12 7.67 3.43
N GLU A 23 -16.68 8.83 3.79
CA GLU A 23 -18.07 9.17 3.50
C GLU A 23 -18.20 9.84 2.12
N GLN A 24 -17.07 10.24 1.50
CA GLN A 24 -17.00 10.86 0.17
C GLN A 24 -16.29 9.95 -0.83
N VAL A 25 -16.82 8.74 -1.00
CA VAL A 25 -16.29 7.70 -1.89
C VAL A 25 -16.86 7.88 -3.31
N THR A 26 -15.99 7.88 -4.31
CA THR A 26 -16.36 7.63 -5.70
C THR A 26 -15.96 6.22 -6.08
N GLU A 27 -16.92 5.36 -6.44
CA GLU A 27 -16.65 4.04 -6.99
C GLU A 27 -16.48 4.11 -8.51
N TYR A 28 -15.53 3.35 -9.04
CA TYR A 28 -15.33 3.19 -10.48
C TYR A 28 -15.84 1.81 -10.90
N ASP A 29 -16.64 1.78 -11.98
CA ASP A 29 -17.14 0.53 -12.57
C ASP A 29 -16.05 -0.12 -13.44
N VAL A 30 -15.02 -0.62 -12.77
CA VAL A 30 -13.86 -1.30 -13.35
C VAL A 30 -13.25 -2.23 -12.31
N SER A 31 -12.80 -3.41 -12.74
CA SER A 31 -12.06 -4.33 -11.88
C SER A 31 -10.62 -3.86 -11.64
N LEU A 32 -10.01 -4.35 -10.56
CA LEU A 32 -8.58 -4.10 -10.29
C LEU A 32 -7.72 -4.64 -11.45
N GLU A 33 -8.03 -5.85 -11.92
CA GLU A 33 -7.35 -6.52 -13.03
C GLU A 33 -7.37 -5.67 -14.31
N GLU A 34 -8.54 -5.15 -14.71
CA GLU A 34 -8.67 -4.27 -15.87
C GLU A 34 -7.85 -2.97 -15.72
N MET A 35 -7.80 -2.41 -14.51
CA MET A 35 -6.99 -1.21 -14.24
C MET A 35 -5.49 -1.50 -14.33
N ILE A 36 -5.05 -2.65 -13.81
CA ILE A 36 -3.66 -3.11 -13.89
C ILE A 36 -3.27 -3.31 -15.36
N GLU A 37 -4.07 -4.05 -16.14
CA GLU A 37 -3.83 -4.27 -17.57
C GLU A 37 -3.80 -2.96 -18.36
N LYS A 38 -4.73 -2.04 -18.06
CA LYS A 38 -4.76 -0.71 -18.65
C LYS A 38 -3.49 0.07 -18.33
N TYR A 39 -2.99 0.04 -17.11
CA TYR A 39 -1.75 0.75 -16.78
C TYR A 39 -0.54 0.09 -17.42
N GLN A 40 -0.46 -1.24 -17.41
CA GLN A 40 0.60 -1.99 -18.06
C GLN A 40 0.68 -1.69 -19.56
N SER A 41 -0.45 -1.70 -20.26
CA SER A 41 -0.53 -1.37 -21.71
C SER A 41 -0.14 0.07 -22.04
N ASN A 42 -0.20 0.98 -21.07
CA ASN A 42 0.28 2.37 -21.21
C ASN A 42 1.78 2.52 -20.88
N GLY A 43 2.51 1.42 -20.65
CA GLY A 43 3.97 1.39 -20.57
C GLY A 43 4.57 1.62 -19.18
N THR A 44 3.76 1.54 -18.11
CA THR A 44 4.31 1.45 -16.75
C THR A 44 4.52 -0.02 -16.35
N ASN A 45 5.54 -0.28 -15.55
CA ASN A 45 5.79 -1.59 -14.94
C ASN A 45 5.54 -1.57 -13.42
N PHE A 46 5.02 -0.45 -12.90
CA PHE A 46 4.90 -0.21 -11.47
C PHE A 46 3.52 0.34 -11.14
N ILE A 47 2.87 -0.20 -10.10
CA ILE A 47 1.58 0.28 -9.60
C ILE A 47 1.61 0.46 -8.08
N HIS A 48 0.84 1.42 -7.62
CA HIS A 48 0.64 1.72 -6.21
C HIS A 48 -0.79 1.33 -5.83
N ILE A 49 -0.94 0.37 -4.93
CA ILE A 49 -2.24 -0.13 -4.46
C ILE A 49 -2.38 0.20 -2.98
N ILE A 50 -3.48 0.87 -2.62
CA ILE A 50 -3.86 1.10 -1.22
C ILE A 50 -5.09 0.27 -0.86
N ASP A 51 -4.96 -0.62 0.12
CA ASP A 51 -6.06 -1.32 0.75
C ASP A 51 -6.68 -0.43 1.86
N LEU A 52 -7.81 0.19 1.54
CA LEU A 52 -8.51 1.10 2.44
C LEU A 52 -9.24 0.35 3.56
N ASN A 53 -9.63 -0.91 3.36
CA ASN A 53 -10.12 -1.76 4.46
C ASN A 53 -8.97 -1.98 5.46
N GLY A 54 -7.79 -2.36 4.94
CA GLY A 54 -6.60 -2.58 5.75
C GLY A 54 -6.23 -1.33 6.56
N ALA A 55 -6.27 -0.14 5.94
CA ALA A 55 -6.05 1.13 6.62
C ALA A 55 -6.96 1.33 7.85
N LYS A 56 -8.18 0.80 7.81
CA LYS A 56 -9.17 0.76 8.92
C LYS A 56 -9.06 -0.47 9.84
N ASN A 57 -7.99 -1.26 9.74
CA ASN A 57 -7.80 -2.55 10.44
C ASN A 57 -8.79 -3.65 10.04
N ASP A 58 -9.35 -3.59 8.83
CA ASP A 58 -10.12 -4.69 8.26
C ASP A 58 -9.31 -5.36 7.14
N PHE A 59 -8.94 -6.63 7.33
CA PHE A 59 -8.12 -7.35 6.37
C PHE A 59 -8.93 -8.24 5.42
N SER A 60 -10.26 -8.04 5.34
CA SER A 60 -11.16 -8.81 4.47
C SER A 60 -10.85 -8.72 2.97
N ASN A 61 -10.16 -7.67 2.54
CA ASN A 61 -9.69 -7.49 1.15
C ASN A 61 -8.42 -8.26 0.81
N GLN A 62 -7.60 -8.66 1.79
CA GLN A 62 -6.23 -9.08 1.53
C GLN A 62 -6.14 -10.31 0.62
N GLN A 63 -6.98 -11.31 0.84
CA GLN A 63 -6.97 -12.51 0.01
C GLN A 63 -7.27 -12.17 -1.47
N TYR A 64 -8.26 -11.32 -1.72
CA TYR A 64 -8.58 -10.86 -3.07
C TYR A 64 -7.40 -10.13 -3.71
N LEU A 65 -6.78 -9.20 -2.97
CA LEU A 65 -5.63 -8.46 -3.46
C LEU A 65 -4.43 -9.37 -3.76
N PHE A 66 -4.14 -10.35 -2.91
CA PHE A 66 -3.04 -11.29 -3.13
C PHE A 66 -3.28 -12.18 -4.35
N ASP A 67 -4.52 -12.62 -4.57
CA ASP A 67 -4.87 -13.41 -5.74
C ASP A 67 -4.69 -12.64 -7.06
N VAL A 68 -4.88 -11.31 -7.03
CA VAL A 68 -4.63 -10.43 -8.18
C VAL A 68 -3.14 -10.11 -8.33
N ILE A 69 -2.46 -9.73 -7.25
CA ILE A 69 -1.03 -9.35 -7.24
C ILE A 69 -0.16 -10.50 -7.76
N ARG A 70 -0.47 -11.75 -7.42
CA ARG A 70 0.27 -12.93 -7.90
C ARG A 70 0.12 -13.21 -9.40
N LYS A 71 -0.87 -12.63 -10.06
CA LYS A 71 -1.17 -12.86 -11.48
C LYS A 71 -0.61 -11.76 -12.39
N THR A 72 -0.14 -10.65 -11.83
CA THR A 72 0.41 -9.53 -12.62
C THR A 72 1.93 -9.58 -12.66
N ASP A 73 2.49 -9.21 -13.80
CA ASP A 73 3.94 -8.99 -13.96
C ASP A 73 4.38 -7.59 -13.49
N MET A 74 3.44 -6.72 -13.10
CA MET A 74 3.75 -5.38 -12.61
C MET A 74 4.35 -5.43 -11.20
N GLN A 75 5.34 -4.59 -10.95
CA GLN A 75 5.86 -4.35 -9.61
C GLN A 75 4.81 -3.61 -8.78
N VAL A 76 4.29 -4.28 -7.76
CA VAL A 76 3.28 -3.71 -6.87
C VAL A 76 3.93 -3.08 -5.64
N GLN A 77 3.63 -1.81 -5.41
CA GLN A 77 3.75 -1.20 -4.09
C GLN A 77 2.39 -1.26 -3.39
N TYR A 78 2.34 -1.87 -2.23
CA TYR A 78 1.12 -2.11 -1.47
C TYR A 78 1.14 -1.36 -0.13
N GLY A 79 0.05 -0.67 0.19
CA GLY A 79 -0.17 -0.01 1.48
C GLY A 79 -1.56 -0.33 2.04
N GLY A 80 -1.75 -0.07 3.34
CA GLY A 80 -3.02 -0.30 4.03
C GLY A 80 -2.89 -1.24 5.24
N GLY A 81 -2.95 -0.68 6.44
CA GLY A 81 -3.05 -1.48 7.68
C GLY A 81 -1.78 -2.20 8.14
N ILE A 82 -0.62 -1.87 7.57
CA ILE A 82 0.63 -2.55 7.90
C ILE A 82 1.17 -2.02 9.23
N ARG A 83 0.97 -2.81 10.29
CA ARG A 83 1.29 -2.44 11.68
C ARG A 83 2.28 -3.36 12.38
N SER A 84 2.81 -4.36 11.69
CA SER A 84 3.78 -5.29 12.26
C SER A 84 4.82 -5.71 11.22
N ILE A 85 6.00 -6.10 11.71
CA ILE A 85 7.10 -6.64 10.88
C ILE A 85 6.64 -7.93 10.17
N ASP A 86 5.88 -8.77 10.86
CA ASP A 86 5.37 -10.02 10.29
C ASP A 86 4.44 -9.76 9.11
N LYS A 87 3.59 -8.73 9.18
CA LYS A 87 2.73 -8.34 8.06
C LYS A 87 3.55 -7.84 6.87
N VAL A 88 4.67 -7.15 7.10
CA VAL A 88 5.58 -6.75 6.02
C VAL A 88 6.17 -7.98 5.33
N LYS A 89 6.64 -8.97 6.10
CA LYS A 89 7.19 -10.22 5.55
C LYS A 89 6.15 -11.00 4.75
N GLU A 90 4.95 -11.15 5.30
CA GLU A 90 3.82 -11.81 4.63
C GLU A 90 3.52 -11.19 3.26
N LEU A 91 3.52 -9.86 3.17
CA LEU A 91 3.28 -9.14 1.91
C LEU A 91 4.40 -9.37 0.89
N ILE A 92 5.66 -9.30 1.32
CA ILE A 92 6.81 -9.57 0.46
C ILE A 92 6.75 -11.02 -0.06
N ASP A 93 6.49 -11.99 0.81
CA ASP A 93 6.35 -13.41 0.46
C ASP A 93 5.15 -13.66 -0.47
N ALA A 94 4.11 -12.82 -0.40
CA ALA A 94 2.97 -12.87 -1.30
C ALA A 94 3.24 -12.30 -2.71
N GLY A 95 4.42 -11.70 -2.94
CA GLY A 95 4.83 -11.14 -4.24
C GLY A 95 4.78 -9.61 -4.31
N VAL A 96 4.51 -8.91 -3.20
CA VAL A 96 4.57 -7.45 -3.18
C VAL A 96 6.02 -6.99 -3.34
N HIS A 97 6.27 -6.10 -4.30
CA HIS A 97 7.59 -5.56 -4.56
C HIS A 97 8.01 -4.52 -3.51
N ARG A 98 7.08 -3.64 -3.11
CA ARG A 98 7.28 -2.61 -2.07
C ARG A 98 6.15 -2.57 -1.07
N VAL A 99 6.48 -2.60 0.22
CA VAL A 99 5.50 -2.45 1.29
C VAL A 99 5.53 -1.02 1.83
N ILE A 100 4.38 -0.38 1.90
CA ILE A 100 4.22 0.98 2.43
C ILE A 100 3.94 0.93 3.92
N VAL A 101 4.79 1.57 4.71
CA VAL A 101 4.61 1.73 6.15
C VAL A 101 4.38 3.20 6.48
N GLY A 102 3.26 3.50 7.13
CA GLY A 102 2.90 4.86 7.58
C GLY A 102 2.94 4.94 9.10
N THR A 103 1.79 4.71 9.75
CA THR A 103 1.61 4.85 11.21
C THR A 103 2.75 4.30 12.07
N GLN A 104 3.13 3.03 11.91
CA GLN A 104 4.17 2.43 12.78
C GLN A 104 5.55 3.07 12.58
N ALA A 105 5.88 3.50 11.37
CA ALA A 105 7.14 4.18 11.09
C ALA A 105 7.22 5.53 11.81
N LEU A 106 6.07 6.15 12.09
CA LEU A 106 5.96 7.46 12.75
C LEU A 106 5.77 7.34 14.27
N THR A 107 5.01 6.36 14.75
CA THR A 107 4.63 6.25 16.17
C THR A 107 5.54 5.34 16.98
N ASN A 108 6.34 4.47 16.33
CA ASN A 108 7.26 3.56 17.01
C ASN A 108 8.70 3.76 16.49
N PRO A 109 9.55 4.47 17.26
CA PRO A 109 10.94 4.73 16.87
C PRO A 109 11.79 3.47 16.61
N MET A 110 11.43 2.34 17.22
CA MET A 110 12.14 1.07 17.06
C MET A 110 11.66 0.25 15.85
N PHE A 111 10.50 0.57 15.29
CA PHE A 111 9.91 -0.22 14.21
C PHE A 111 10.83 -0.30 12.99
N LEU A 112 11.33 0.83 12.48
CA LEU A 112 12.20 0.83 11.30
C LEU A 112 13.56 0.13 11.54
N PRO A 113 14.28 0.39 12.66
CA PRO A 113 15.47 -0.40 12.99
C PRO A 113 15.23 -1.91 13.07
N ASP A 114 14.14 -2.33 13.69
CA ASP A 114 13.84 -3.76 13.88
C ASP A 114 13.35 -4.40 12.57
N LEU A 115 12.60 -3.66 11.76
CA LEU A 115 12.21 -4.04 10.40
C LEU A 115 13.45 -4.22 9.52
N ALA A 116 14.36 -3.26 9.53
CA ALA A 116 15.61 -3.33 8.77
C ALA A 116 16.45 -4.55 9.18
N LYS A 117 16.58 -4.85 10.47
CA LYS A 117 17.27 -6.08 10.93
C LYS A 117 16.57 -7.35 10.46
N SER A 118 15.23 -7.33 10.46
CA SER A 118 14.39 -8.50 10.16
C SER A 118 14.30 -8.85 8.69
N ILE A 119 14.36 -7.84 7.81
CA ILE A 119 14.20 -8.01 6.36
C ILE A 119 15.55 -7.89 5.66
N CYS A 120 16.44 -6.98 6.09
CA CYS A 120 17.57 -6.57 5.26
C CYS A 120 18.87 -7.36 5.41
N GLY A 121 19.03 -8.26 6.39
CA GLY A 121 20.24 -9.08 6.53
C GLY A 121 21.55 -8.28 6.28
N ARG A 122 22.49 -8.84 5.51
CA ARG A 122 23.72 -8.14 5.04
C ARG A 122 23.65 -7.59 3.61
N ASP A 123 22.63 -7.95 2.81
CA ASP A 123 22.56 -7.58 1.39
C ASP A 123 21.13 -7.17 0.94
N LYS A 124 21.04 -5.98 0.33
CA LYS A 124 20.06 -5.50 -0.67
C LYS A 124 18.54 -5.64 -0.38
N CYS A 125 18.04 -5.02 0.69
CA CYS A 125 16.58 -4.86 0.89
C CYS A 125 16.10 -3.40 0.96
N SER A 126 16.94 -2.40 0.61
CA SER A 126 16.52 -0.98 0.68
C SER A 126 15.30 -0.66 -0.20
N ASP A 127 15.07 -1.45 -1.23
CA ASP A 127 14.07 -1.13 -2.26
C ASP A 127 12.70 -1.78 -2.01
N GLN A 128 12.51 -2.49 -0.88
CA GLN A 128 11.29 -3.23 -0.54
C GLN A 128 10.36 -2.51 0.44
N VAL A 129 10.81 -1.44 1.10
CA VAL A 129 10.02 -0.71 2.10
C VAL A 129 9.97 0.76 1.73
N VAL A 130 8.77 1.34 1.73
CA VAL A 130 8.55 2.78 1.51
C VAL A 130 7.84 3.37 2.71
N ILE A 131 8.30 4.52 3.17
CA ILE A 131 7.66 5.24 4.27
C ILE A 131 6.66 6.24 3.67
N ALA A 132 5.39 6.15 4.07
CA ALA A 132 4.39 7.17 3.74
C ALA A 132 4.43 8.28 4.80
N ILE A 133 4.56 9.52 4.34
CA ILE A 133 4.51 10.72 5.17
C ILE A 133 3.41 11.60 4.59
N ASP A 134 2.23 11.51 5.19
CA ASP A 134 1.08 12.31 4.81
C ASP A 134 1.11 13.61 5.63
N VAL A 135 0.86 14.76 4.99
CA VAL A 135 0.95 16.07 5.63
C VAL A 135 -0.27 16.92 5.26
N LEU A 136 -0.88 17.53 6.27
CA LEU A 136 -1.92 18.54 6.12
C LEU A 136 -1.54 19.74 6.99
N ASP A 137 -1.47 20.93 6.39
CA ASP A 137 -1.11 22.18 7.08
C ASP A 137 0.15 22.05 7.95
N GLU A 138 1.23 21.51 7.38
CA GLU A 138 2.53 21.27 8.03
C GLU A 138 2.51 20.23 9.18
N VAL A 139 1.36 19.59 9.42
CA VAL A 139 1.19 18.54 10.44
C VAL A 139 1.17 17.17 9.79
N ILE A 140 1.99 16.26 10.30
CA ILE A 140 2.02 14.86 9.86
C ILE A 140 0.70 14.19 10.25
N LYS A 141 0.08 13.50 9.31
CA LYS A 141 -1.14 12.71 9.52
C LYS A 141 -0.81 11.23 9.49
N TYR A 142 -1.44 10.47 10.39
CA TYR A 142 -1.29 9.02 10.44
C TYR A 142 -2.62 8.34 10.81
N SER A 143 -2.62 7.00 10.91
CA SER A 143 -3.83 6.19 11.14
C SER A 143 -4.90 6.42 10.07
N GLY A 144 -4.49 6.51 8.80
CA GLY A 144 -5.41 6.76 7.68
C GLY A 144 -6.04 8.15 7.75
N TRP A 145 -5.22 9.18 8.00
CA TRP A 145 -5.62 10.59 8.11
C TRP A 145 -6.46 10.96 9.35
N MET A 146 -6.66 10.01 10.29
CA MET A 146 -7.51 10.23 11.48
C MET A 146 -6.76 10.82 12.68
N GLU A 147 -5.43 10.74 12.73
CA GLU A 147 -4.60 11.20 13.86
C GLU A 147 -3.48 12.16 13.41
N SER A 148 -2.80 12.80 14.37
CA SER A 148 -1.71 13.79 14.16
C SER A 148 -0.66 13.72 15.25
#